data_AF-A0A258E815-F1
#
_entry.id   AF-A0A258E815-F1
#
_cell.length_a   1.000
_cell.length_b   1.000
_cell.length_c   1.000
_cell.angle_alpha   90.00
_cell.angle_beta   90.00
_cell.angle_gamma   90.00
#
_symmetry.space_group_name_H-M   'P 1'
#
loop_
_entity.id
_entity.type
_entity.pdbx_description
1 polymer ?
#
loop_
_entity_poly.entity_id
_entity_poly.type
_entity_poly.pdbx_seq_one_letter_code
_entity_poly.pdbx_strand_id
1 'polypeptide(L)'
;NKELLSLVDVKAPEVNQFHIIKGLPSGDQGIIEELEADRYELLLYDQFREVFYRFYFVGVDVNDFDIHYRDLFSNRPKIGVLVLNTDLKIIGNHLFENFQIEPWNYFVGKKGLYVSTNNANRDDFDENFLRYDIIRFEGLDYND
;
A
#
# COMPACT_ATOMS: atom_id res chain seq x y z
N ASN A 1 7.79 4.43 32.87
CA ASN A 1 7.74 3.03 32.37
C ASN A 1 6.78 2.96 31.21
N LYS A 2 7.23 2.44 30.06
CA LYS A 2 6.34 2.07 28.94
C LYS A 2 6.08 0.57 29.07
N GLU A 3 4.82 0.17 28.99
CA GLU A 3 4.40 -1.23 29.05
C GLU A 3 3.68 -1.59 27.75
N LEU A 4 3.99 -2.76 27.20
CA LEU A 4 3.27 -3.30 26.05
C LEU A 4 1.92 -3.82 26.55
N LEU A 5 0.82 -3.20 26.12
CA LEU A 5 -0.52 -3.58 26.55
C LEU A 5 -1.08 -4.79 25.80
N SER A 6 -0.84 -4.85 24.49
CA SER A 6 -1.32 -5.93 23.63
C SER A 6 -0.52 -6.01 22.33
N LEU A 7 -0.56 -7.17 21.70
CA LEU A 7 -0.03 -7.42 20.36
C LEU A 7 -1.11 -8.15 19.57
N VAL A 8 -1.38 -7.66 18.36
CA VAL A 8 -2.36 -8.26 17.44
C VAL A 8 -1.66 -8.54 16.13
N ASP A 9 -1.68 -9.80 15.71
CA ASP A 9 -1.14 -10.21 14.42
C ASP A 9 -2.14 -9.89 13.31
N VAL A 10 -1.76 -8.96 12.45
CA VAL A 10 -2.54 -8.56 11.29
C VAL A 10 -1.64 -8.72 10.07
N LYS A 11 -1.90 -9.76 9.27
CA LYS A 11 -1.08 -10.12 8.12
C LYS A 11 -1.92 -10.20 6.85
N ALA A 12 -1.53 -9.48 5.80
CA ALA A 12 -2.14 -9.60 4.48
C ALA A 12 -1.79 -10.95 3.85
N PRO A 13 -2.71 -11.60 3.11
CA PRO A 13 -2.45 -12.87 2.45
C PRO A 13 -1.24 -12.86 1.51
N GLU A 14 -1.00 -11.74 0.83
CA GLU A 14 0.05 -11.59 -0.18
C GLU A 14 1.44 -11.34 0.44
N VAL A 15 1.52 -10.85 1.67
CA VAL A 15 2.79 -10.47 2.32
C VAL A 15 3.41 -11.70 2.99
N ASN A 16 4.43 -12.31 2.40
CA ASN A 16 5.05 -13.55 2.89
C ASN A 16 6.57 -13.53 2.97
N GLN A 17 7.24 -12.55 2.38
CA GLN A 17 8.68 -12.46 2.24
C GLN A 17 9.18 -11.06 2.62
N PHE A 18 9.50 -10.86 3.90
CA PHE A 18 10.10 -9.60 4.35
C PHE A 18 11.60 -9.53 4.03
N HIS A 19 12.08 -8.33 3.73
CA HIS A 19 13.51 -8.06 3.66
C HIS A 19 14.13 -8.10 5.06
N ILE A 20 14.90 -9.15 5.34
CA ILE A 20 15.70 -9.25 6.57
C ILE A 20 17.07 -8.59 6.33
N ILE A 21 17.24 -7.37 6.84
CA ILE A 21 18.48 -6.62 6.71
C ILE A 21 19.57 -7.26 7.58
N LYS A 22 20.57 -7.90 6.95
CA LYS A 22 21.72 -8.54 7.62
C LYS A 22 22.98 -7.68 7.66
N GLY A 23 22.97 -6.52 7.01
CA GLY A 23 24.09 -5.59 6.90
C GLY A 23 23.64 -4.28 6.25
N LEU A 24 24.56 -3.35 6.01
CA LEU A 24 24.20 -2.11 5.31
C LEU A 24 23.87 -2.42 3.84
N PRO A 25 22.67 -2.06 3.35
CA PRO A 25 22.37 -2.18 1.92
C PRO A 25 23.33 -1.31 1.11
N SER A 26 23.85 -1.83 0.00
CA SER A 26 24.81 -1.12 -0.85
C SER A 26 24.20 -0.83 -2.23
N GLY A 27 24.04 0.46 -2.53
CA GLY A 27 23.68 0.95 -3.87
C GLY A 27 22.43 0.30 -4.46
N ASP A 28 22.51 -0.11 -5.73
CA ASP A 28 21.39 -0.66 -6.49
C ASP A 28 20.90 -2.01 -5.94
N GLN A 29 21.80 -2.81 -5.38
CA GLN A 29 21.45 -4.12 -4.81
C GLN A 29 20.42 -3.97 -3.67
N GLY A 30 20.58 -2.98 -2.80
CA GLY A 30 19.63 -2.72 -1.73
C GLY A 30 18.25 -2.31 -2.25
N ILE A 31 18.20 -1.57 -3.36
CA ILE A 31 16.93 -1.17 -4.00
C ILE A 31 16.22 -2.39 -4.57
N ILE A 32 16.96 -3.28 -5.24
CA ILE A 32 16.42 -4.52 -5.81
C ILE A 32 15.91 -5.44 -4.69
N GLU A 33 16.69 -5.68 -3.64
CA GLU A 33 16.28 -6.50 -2.49
C GLU A 33 15.04 -5.95 -1.80
N GLU A 34 14.93 -4.62 -1.72
CA GLU A 34 13.75 -3.98 -1.16
C GLU A 34 12.53 -4.16 -2.08
N LEU A 35 12.68 -4.02 -3.40
CA LEU A 35 11.62 -4.26 -4.39
C LEU A 35 11.12 -5.70 -4.39
N GLU A 36 12.02 -6.66 -4.26
CA GLU A 36 11.71 -8.10 -4.22
C GLU A 36 11.07 -8.54 -2.90
N ALA A 37 11.07 -7.68 -1.89
CA ALA A 37 10.46 -7.96 -0.61
C ALA A 37 9.06 -7.35 -0.46
N ASP A 38 8.23 -8.10 0.24
CA ASP A 38 6.97 -7.63 0.78
C ASP A 38 7.21 -6.70 1.98
N ARG A 39 6.36 -5.70 2.13
CA ARG A 39 6.38 -4.83 3.31
C ARG A 39 5.03 -4.23 3.62
N TYR A 40 4.83 -3.93 4.89
CA TYR A 40 3.76 -3.03 5.30
C TYR A 40 4.20 -1.59 5.19
N GLU A 41 3.20 -0.73 5.04
CA GLU A 41 3.36 0.70 4.91
C GLU A 41 2.52 1.40 5.98
N LEU A 42 1.54 2.21 5.60
CA LEU A 42 0.74 3.03 6.48
C LEU A 42 -0.39 2.23 7.11
N LEU A 43 -0.63 2.50 8.39
CA LEU A 43 -1.89 2.22 9.07
C LEU A 43 -2.67 3.53 9.20
N LEU A 44 -3.72 3.69 8.39
CA LEU A 44 -4.51 4.90 8.27
C LEU A 44 -5.87 4.72 8.94
N TYR A 45 -6.19 5.54 9.93
CA TYR A 45 -7.51 5.53 10.55
C TYR A 45 -8.54 6.31 9.71
N ASP A 46 -9.69 5.69 9.50
CA ASP A 46 -10.86 6.29 8.88
C ASP A 46 -11.89 6.67 9.93
N GLN A 47 -11.86 7.93 10.34
CA GLN A 47 -12.80 8.47 11.31
C GLN A 47 -14.26 8.52 10.83
N PHE A 48 -14.54 8.38 9.53
CA PHE A 48 -15.90 8.43 9.00
C PHE A 48 -16.59 7.06 9.05
N ARG A 49 -15.80 5.97 8.99
CA ARG A 49 -16.29 4.58 9.01
C ARG A 49 -15.81 3.76 10.20
N GLU A 50 -15.00 4.35 11.08
CA GLU A 50 -14.41 3.70 12.26
C GLU A 50 -13.64 2.42 11.92
N VAL A 51 -12.84 2.47 10.85
CA VAL A 51 -11.98 1.38 10.38
C VAL A 51 -10.54 1.85 10.23
N PHE A 52 -9.61 0.91 10.09
CA PHE A 52 -8.24 1.20 9.67
C PHE A 52 -7.96 0.61 8.29
N TYR A 53 -7.28 1.36 7.44
CA TYR A 53 -6.65 0.86 6.22
C TYR A 53 -5.19 0.56 6.50
N ARG A 54 -4.75 -0.67 6.21
CA ARG A 54 -3.33 -1.04 6.30
C ARG A 54 -2.80 -1.32 4.91
N PHE A 55 -2.01 -0.40 4.39
CA PHE A 55 -1.36 -0.57 3.10
C PHE A 55 -0.17 -1.52 3.20
N TYR A 56 0.03 -2.25 2.11
CA TYR A 56 1.18 -3.13 1.94
C TYR A 56 1.62 -3.13 0.48
N PHE A 57 2.89 -3.47 0.28
CA PHE A 57 3.43 -3.74 -1.05
C PHE A 57 3.84 -5.19 -1.14
N VAL A 58 3.56 -5.76 -2.30
CA VAL A 58 4.00 -7.11 -2.65
C VAL A 58 5.36 -7.00 -3.34
N GLY A 59 6.26 -7.90 -2.99
CA GLY A 59 7.55 -8.07 -3.64
C GLY A 59 7.38 -8.38 -5.11
N VAL A 60 8.29 -7.87 -5.94
CA VAL A 60 8.28 -8.11 -7.38
C VAL A 60 9.66 -8.50 -7.88
N ASP A 61 9.71 -9.38 -8.87
CA ASP A 61 10.91 -9.56 -9.67
C ASP A 61 11.07 -8.33 -10.56
N VAL A 62 12.20 -7.63 -10.43
CA VAL A 62 12.48 -6.43 -11.23
C VAL A 62 12.57 -6.74 -12.73
N ASN A 63 12.83 -7.98 -13.11
CA ASN A 63 12.91 -8.43 -14.50
C ASN A 63 11.54 -8.67 -15.14
N ASP A 64 10.46 -8.69 -14.35
CA ASP A 64 9.08 -8.80 -14.87
C ASP A 64 8.62 -7.49 -15.56
N PHE A 65 9.40 -6.42 -15.45
CA PHE A 65 9.06 -5.09 -15.92
C PHE A 65 10.15 -4.53 -16.83
N ASP A 66 9.76 -3.92 -17.96
CA ASP A 66 10.65 -3.16 -18.84
C ASP A 66 10.84 -1.72 -18.31
N ILE A 67 11.15 -1.59 -17.02
CA ILE A 67 11.32 -0.32 -16.31
C ILE A 67 12.56 -0.42 -15.42
N HIS A 68 13.36 0.63 -15.36
CA HIS A 68 14.55 0.64 -14.51
C HIS A 68 14.16 0.49 -13.03
N TYR A 69 14.89 -0.34 -12.27
CA TYR A 69 14.56 -0.66 -10.87
C TYR A 69 14.45 0.58 -9.96
N ARG A 70 15.19 1.66 -10.24
CA ARG A 70 15.03 2.92 -9.49
C ARG A 70 13.66 3.57 -9.70
N ASP A 71 13.13 3.50 -10.92
CA ASP A 71 11.81 4.04 -11.24
C ASP A 71 10.71 3.12 -10.70
N LEU A 72 10.91 1.80 -10.74
CA LEU A 72 10.03 0.84 -10.04
C LEU A 72 10.01 1.09 -8.53
N PHE A 73 11.14 1.47 -7.94
CA PHE A 73 11.22 1.77 -6.52
C PHE A 73 10.41 3.00 -6.13
N SER A 74 10.49 4.06 -6.95
CA SER A 74 9.67 5.26 -6.79
C SER A 74 8.19 4.97 -7.06
N ASN A 75 7.89 4.18 -8.09
CA ASN A 75 6.54 3.94 -8.59
C ASN A 75 6.17 2.46 -8.45
N ARG A 76 6.08 1.97 -7.22
CA ARG A 76 5.90 0.54 -6.95
C ARG A 76 4.68 -0.05 -7.69
N PRO A 77 4.84 -1.22 -8.33
CA PRO A 77 3.77 -1.82 -9.13
C PRO A 77 2.63 -2.42 -8.31
N LYS A 78 2.95 -3.21 -7.29
CA LYS A 78 1.97 -4.06 -6.59
C LYS A 78 1.69 -3.53 -5.19
N ILE A 79 0.50 -2.99 -5.03
CA ILE A 79 0.04 -2.35 -3.80
C ILE A 79 -1.28 -3.01 -3.41
N GLY A 80 -1.49 -3.22 -2.12
CA GLY A 80 -2.75 -3.67 -1.58
C GLY A 80 -3.11 -2.96 -0.29
N VAL A 81 -4.34 -3.16 0.14
CA VAL A 81 -4.90 -2.56 1.35
C VAL A 81 -5.76 -3.57 2.10
N LEU A 82 -5.47 -3.75 3.38
CA LEU A 82 -6.37 -4.41 4.32
C LEU A 82 -7.34 -3.39 4.91
N VAL A 83 -8.57 -3.82 5.15
CA VAL A 83 -9.56 -3.09 5.95
C VAL A 83 -9.69 -3.80 7.28
N LEU A 84 -9.48 -3.07 8.37
CA LEU A 84 -9.52 -3.57 9.74
C LEU A 84 -10.63 -2.86 10.50
N ASN A 85 -11.38 -3.58 11.33
CA ASN A 85 -12.28 -2.93 12.29
C ASN A 85 -11.49 -2.30 13.46
N THR A 86 -12.19 -1.67 14.41
CA THR A 86 -11.57 -1.04 15.59
C THR A 86 -10.83 -2.01 16.51
N ASP A 87 -11.15 -3.31 16.45
CA ASP A 87 -10.45 -4.37 17.17
C ASP A 87 -9.22 -4.91 16.39
N LEU A 88 -8.84 -4.25 15.29
CA LEU A 88 -7.77 -4.66 14.37
C LEU A 88 -8.01 -6.01 13.67
N LYS A 89 -9.26 -6.50 13.64
CA LYS A 89 -9.61 -7.70 12.87
C LYS A 89 -9.77 -7.35 11.40
N ILE A 90 -9.20 -8.18 10.53
CA ILE A 90 -9.35 -8.04 9.08
C ILE A 90 -10.82 -8.29 8.69
N ILE A 91 -11.44 -7.30 8.06
CA ILE A 91 -12.80 -7.37 7.52
C ILE A 91 -12.83 -7.22 5.99
N GLY A 92 -11.70 -6.88 5.37
CA GLY A 92 -11.56 -6.80 3.92
C GLY A 92 -10.09 -6.81 3.48
N ASN A 93 -9.86 -7.20 2.23
CA ASN A 93 -8.56 -7.17 1.56
C ASN A 93 -8.76 -6.81 0.09
N HIS A 94 -7.91 -5.95 -0.45
CA HIS A 94 -7.91 -5.64 -1.88
C HIS A 94 -6.48 -5.43 -2.37
N LEU A 95 -6.10 -6.19 -3.40
CA LEU A 95 -4.88 -5.99 -4.17
C LEU A 95 -5.24 -5.21 -5.43
N PHE A 96 -4.56 -4.10 -5.66
CA PHE A 96 -4.73 -3.28 -6.86
C PHE A 96 -3.99 -3.92 -8.04
N GLU A 97 -4.44 -3.60 -9.26
CA GLU A 97 -3.69 -3.95 -10.47
C GLU A 97 -2.34 -3.23 -10.53
N ASN A 98 -1.40 -3.77 -11.31
CA ASN A 98 -0.06 -3.18 -11.44
C ASN A 98 -0.13 -1.69 -11.81
N PHE A 99 0.58 -0.86 -11.03
CA PHE A 99 0.65 0.59 -11.19
C PHE A 99 -0.69 1.33 -11.08
N GLN A 100 -1.79 0.67 -10.69
CA GLN A 100 -3.11 1.30 -10.66
C GLN A 100 -3.16 2.49 -9.71
N ILE A 101 -2.36 2.53 -8.64
CA ILE A 101 -2.34 3.67 -7.72
C ILE A 101 -0.91 4.17 -7.54
N GLU A 102 -0.81 5.46 -7.25
CA GLU A 102 0.45 6.10 -6.87
C GLU A 102 0.78 5.72 -5.42
N PRO A 103 1.97 5.15 -5.15
CA PRO A 103 2.35 4.85 -3.79
C PRO A 103 2.39 6.12 -2.93
N TRP A 104 2.10 5.98 -1.63
CA TRP A 104 2.27 7.03 -0.62
C TRP A 104 1.31 8.24 -0.70
N ASN A 105 0.38 8.28 -1.65
CA ASN A 105 -0.56 9.40 -1.81
C ASN A 105 -2.02 8.94 -1.67
N TYR A 106 -2.43 8.77 -0.41
CA TYR A 106 -3.76 8.34 -0.02
C TYR A 106 -4.29 9.14 1.17
N PHE A 107 -5.60 9.35 1.24
CA PHE A 107 -6.23 9.98 2.40
C PHE A 107 -7.68 9.53 2.58
N VAL A 108 -8.21 9.69 3.79
CA VAL A 108 -9.62 9.43 4.09
C VAL A 108 -10.45 10.69 3.92
N GLY A 109 -11.60 10.56 3.26
CA GLY A 109 -12.60 11.61 3.17
C GLY A 109 -14.00 11.07 3.42
N LYS A 110 -14.98 11.97 3.55
CA LYS A 110 -16.38 11.62 3.84
C LYS A 110 -16.98 10.58 2.88
N LYS A 111 -16.52 10.58 1.63
CA LYS A 111 -17.03 9.75 0.54
C LYS A 111 -16.33 8.40 0.39
N GLY A 112 -15.17 8.18 1.03
CA GLY A 112 -14.36 6.99 0.75
C GLY A 112 -12.88 7.14 1.10
N LEU A 113 -12.11 6.12 0.75
CA LEU A 113 -10.66 6.15 0.77
C LEU A 113 -10.20 6.72 -0.58
N TYR A 114 -9.57 7.88 -0.57
CA TYR A 114 -9.05 8.51 -1.78
C TYR A 114 -7.66 7.94 -2.04
N VAL A 115 -7.47 7.36 -3.22
CA VAL A 115 -6.19 6.85 -3.68
C VAL A 115 -5.78 7.58 -4.95
N SER A 116 -4.57 8.11 -4.97
CA SER A 116 -4.06 8.82 -6.14
C SER A 116 -3.88 7.85 -7.31
N THR A 117 -4.29 8.26 -8.51
CA THR A 117 -4.07 7.52 -9.77
C THR A 117 -2.96 8.17 -10.62
N ASN A 118 -2.08 8.94 -9.98
CA ASN A 118 -0.96 9.64 -10.61
C ASN A 118 0.34 8.84 -10.70
N ASN A 119 0.25 7.51 -10.77
CA ASN A 119 1.43 6.69 -10.98
C ASN A 119 1.97 6.93 -12.39
N ALA A 120 3.24 7.35 -12.49
CA ALA A 120 3.88 7.72 -13.76
C ALA A 120 3.96 6.56 -14.77
N ASN A 121 3.80 5.32 -14.30
CA ASN A 121 3.80 4.11 -15.13
C ASN A 121 2.40 3.69 -15.61
N ARG A 122 1.34 4.47 -15.33
CA ARG A 122 0.00 4.21 -15.90
C ARG A 122 -0.11 4.74 -17.32
N ASP A 123 -0.80 3.98 -18.17
CA ASP A 123 -1.09 4.36 -19.56
C ASP A 123 -1.80 5.71 -19.70
N ASP A 124 -2.60 6.08 -18.70
CA ASP A 124 -3.38 7.31 -18.69
C ASP A 124 -2.79 8.42 -17.81
N PHE A 125 -1.51 8.32 -17.43
CA PHE A 125 -0.84 9.33 -16.62
C PHE A 125 -0.77 10.69 -17.33
N ASP A 126 -1.14 11.76 -16.63
CA ASP A 126 -0.99 13.14 -17.07
C ASP A 126 -0.51 13.98 -15.89
N GLU A 127 0.68 14.58 -16.03
CA GLU A 127 1.30 15.40 -14.99
C GLU A 127 0.52 16.69 -14.68
N ASN A 128 -0.38 17.12 -15.58
CA ASN A 128 -1.16 18.35 -15.41
C ASN A 128 -2.41 18.14 -14.54
N PHE A 129 -2.77 16.91 -14.20
CA PHE A 129 -3.96 16.59 -13.41
C PHE A 129 -3.61 15.76 -12.19
N LEU A 130 -3.91 16.27 -11.00
CA LEU A 130 -3.93 15.46 -9.79
C LEU A 130 -5.29 14.74 -9.70
N ARG A 131 -5.30 13.41 -9.76
CA ARG A 131 -6.49 12.55 -9.85
C ARG A 131 -6.53 11.56 -8.69
N TYR A 132 -7.73 11.38 -8.16
CA TYR A 132 -8.00 10.42 -7.09
C TYR A 132 -9.21 9.59 -7.43
N ASP A 133 -9.08 8.28 -7.27
CA ASP A 133 -10.22 7.37 -7.21
C ASP A 133 -10.72 7.29 -5.77
N ILE A 134 -12.03 7.15 -5.62
CA ILE A 134 -12.67 6.96 -4.31
C ILE A 134 -13.01 5.49 -4.15
N ILE A 135 -12.28 4.81 -3.28
CA ILE A 135 -12.50 3.40 -2.97
C ILE A 135 -13.54 3.26 -1.87
N ARG A 136 -14.51 2.38 -2.11
CA ARG A 136 -15.55 1.96 -1.18
C ARG A 136 -15.54 0.45 -1.05
N PHE A 137 -15.46 -0.03 0.17
CA PHE A 137 -15.62 -1.42 0.57
C PHE A 137 -17.07 -1.69 0.95
N GLU A 138 -17.59 -2.83 0.51
CA GLU A 138 -18.91 -3.34 0.88
C GLU A 138 -19.03 -3.50 2.40
N GLY A 139 -20.22 -3.25 2.94
CA GLY A 139 -20.49 -3.38 4.38
C GLY A 139 -20.04 -2.19 5.24
N LEU A 140 -19.53 -1.12 4.63
CA LEU A 140 -19.27 0.16 5.31
C LEU A 140 -20.25 1.24 4.85
N ASP A 141 -20.51 2.22 5.72
CA ASP A 141 -21.41 3.34 5.42
C ASP A 141 -20.65 4.54 4.85
N TYR A 142 -21.18 5.16 3.80
CA TYR A 142 -20.57 6.30 3.11
C TYR A 142 -21.51 7.50 3.09
N ASN A 143 -20.96 8.69 3.32
CA ASN A 143 -21.70 9.94 3.20
C ASN A 143 -21.48 10.53 1.81
N ASP A 144 -22.55 10.62 1.00
CA ASP A 144 -22.52 11.21 -0.35
C ASP A 144 -22.65 12.74 -0.38
#